data_AF-A0A8J4Y5A3-F1
#
_entry.id   AF-A0A8J4Y5A3-F1
#
_cell.length_a   1.000
_cell.length_b   1.000
_cell.length_c   1.000
_cell.angle_alpha   90.00
_cell.angle_beta   90.00
_cell.angle_gamma   90.00
#
_symmetry.space_group_name_H-M   'P 1'
#
loop_
_entity.id
_entity.type
_entity.pdbx_description
1 polymer ?
#
loop_
_entity_poly.entity_id
_entity_poly.type
_entity_poly.pdbx_seq_one_letter_code
_entity_poly.pdbx_strand_id
1 'polypeptide(L)'
;MKSLIFGTSIAPTTSPVSPLRPSQREWLWALAVSITEILWKAGQGEKAILAMPGSFAHFTEHGVGRYSQDGMTENLTLHEFVEQRVLYEAVTRHINAFTSEASSGCVVLLYSLVLTRGVENIQGDMDPGGGHLINSHGYSSQEIVNLLLTGRAFTNTFNGEHRLGNTPEQTMVLRGITQKGEIGLLSLFEHYDCYKVGTHLKTPQYPLWVVCCESHYSCLFSRDTSVTADTRRYPPSTSTTTTDWLYRRMRYA
;
A
#
# COMPACT_ATOMS: atom_id res chain seq x y z
N MET A 1 9.67 10.43 6.79
CA MET A 1 9.33 11.05 8.09
C MET A 1 8.32 10.13 8.72
N LYS A 2 8.75 9.08 9.45
CA LYS A 2 7.81 8.03 9.87
C LYS A 2 7.07 8.47 11.12
N SER A 3 5.75 8.46 11.04
CA SER A 3 4.88 8.99 12.08
C SER A 3 3.77 8.00 12.36
N LEU A 4 3.79 7.39 13.55
CA LEU A 4 2.71 6.53 14.00
C LEU A 4 1.84 7.29 14.99
N ILE A 5 0.52 7.16 14.85
CA ILE A 5 -0.44 7.71 15.82
C ILE A 5 -0.26 7.02 17.20
N PHE A 6 0.20 5.77 17.20
CA PHE A 6 0.52 4.97 18.37
C PHE A 6 1.89 4.31 18.22
N GLY A 7 2.74 4.34 19.25
CA GLY A 7 4.08 3.75 19.20
C GLY A 7 5.11 4.55 20.00
N THR A 8 6.40 4.29 19.78
CA THR A 8 7.51 4.98 20.48
C THR A 8 7.92 6.31 19.83
N SER A 9 7.64 6.50 18.54
CA SER A 9 7.77 7.78 17.83
C SER A 9 6.40 8.42 17.69
N ILE A 10 6.01 9.14 18.75
CA ILE A 10 4.73 9.82 18.93
C ILE A 10 4.79 11.19 18.22
N ALA A 11 3.67 11.69 17.69
CA ALA A 11 3.62 13.07 17.21
C ALA A 11 4.04 14.04 18.33
N PRO A 12 4.70 15.16 18.03
CA PRO A 12 5.17 16.09 19.08
C PRO A 12 4.04 16.67 19.97
N THR A 13 2.77 16.41 19.65
CA THR A 13 1.61 16.89 20.41
C THR A 13 0.62 15.79 20.83
N THR A 14 0.93 14.51 20.63
CA THR A 14 -0.01 13.43 20.98
C THR A 14 -0.16 13.30 22.48
N SER A 15 -1.40 13.43 22.97
CA SER A 15 -1.69 13.24 24.39
C SER A 15 -1.37 11.79 24.78
N PRO A 16 -0.45 11.55 25.75
CA PRO A 16 -0.10 10.19 26.19
C PRO A 16 -1.28 9.44 26.82
N VAL A 17 -2.39 10.13 27.09
CA VAL A 17 -3.59 9.60 27.76
C VAL A 17 -4.53 8.85 26.81
N SER A 18 -4.45 9.04 25.48
CA SER A 18 -5.37 8.37 24.54
C SER A 18 -4.77 8.05 23.15
N PRO A 19 -3.76 7.17 23.05
CA PRO A 19 -3.12 6.80 21.78
C PRO A 19 -4.05 6.14 20.74
N LEU A 20 -5.27 5.74 21.16
CA LEU A 20 -6.29 5.14 20.28
C LEU A 20 -7.45 6.10 19.97
N ARG A 21 -7.37 7.36 20.42
CA ARG A 21 -8.38 8.39 20.13
C ARG A 21 -7.66 9.65 19.64
N PRO A 22 -7.08 9.60 18.43
CA PRO A 22 -6.42 10.77 17.87
C PRO A 22 -7.43 11.91 17.70
N SER A 23 -6.98 13.12 17.98
CA SER A 23 -7.65 14.35 17.58
C SER A 23 -7.70 14.45 16.05
N GLN A 24 -8.64 15.26 15.53
CA GLN A 24 -8.73 15.53 14.10
C GLN A 24 -7.41 16.05 13.52
N ARG A 25 -6.67 16.88 14.28
CA ARG A 25 -5.36 17.40 13.88
C ARG A 25 -4.32 16.30 13.71
N GLU A 26 -4.26 15.35 14.65
CA GLU A 26 -3.32 14.23 14.58
C GLU A 26 -3.67 13.29 13.44
N TRP A 27 -4.96 13.05 13.20
CA TRP A 27 -5.42 12.25 12.08
C TRP A 27 -5.05 12.88 10.73
N LEU A 28 -5.33 14.17 10.53
CA LEU A 28 -4.98 14.89 9.31
C LEU A 28 -3.47 14.92 9.07
N TRP A 29 -2.69 15.14 10.13
CA TRP A 29 -1.24 15.09 10.07
C TRP A 29 -0.74 13.70 9.66
N ALA A 30 -1.21 12.64 10.33
CA ALA A 30 -0.80 11.27 10.02
C ALA A 30 -1.21 10.85 8.61
N LEU A 31 -2.38 11.29 8.14
CA LEU A 31 -2.82 11.07 6.77
C LEU A 31 -1.89 11.75 5.76
N ALA A 32 -1.56 13.04 5.97
CA ALA A 32 -0.66 13.78 5.10
C ALA A 32 0.74 13.16 5.04
N VAL A 33 1.27 12.75 6.20
CA VAL A 33 2.55 12.02 6.29
C VAL A 33 2.45 10.70 5.52
N SER A 34 1.39 9.90 5.75
CA SER A 34 1.24 8.59 5.12
C SER A 34 1.14 8.68 3.59
N ILE A 35 0.35 9.62 3.06
CA ILE A 35 0.26 9.88 1.61
C ILE A 35 1.64 10.25 1.05
N THR A 36 2.36 11.15 1.74
CA THR A 36 3.71 11.56 1.35
C THR A 36 4.66 10.36 1.31
N GLU A 37 4.66 9.51 2.35
CA GLU A 37 5.54 8.35 2.42
C GLU A 37 5.21 7.29 1.36
N ILE A 38 3.93 7.05 1.10
CA ILE A 38 3.47 6.14 0.04
C ILE A 38 3.98 6.61 -1.33
N LEU A 39 3.76 7.88 -1.68
CA LEU A 39 4.19 8.42 -2.97
C LEU A 39 5.71 8.45 -3.07
N TRP A 40 6.41 8.93 -2.04
CA TRP A 40 7.87 8.99 -2.03
C TRP A 40 8.52 7.61 -2.17
N LYS A 41 7.92 6.59 -1.54
CA LYS A 41 8.35 5.18 -1.66
C LYS A 41 8.13 4.63 -3.07
N ALA A 42 7.00 4.93 -3.70
CA ALA A 42 6.71 4.50 -5.08
C ALA A 42 7.68 5.10 -6.10
N GLY A 43 8.16 6.32 -5.86
CA GLY A 43 9.20 6.95 -6.66
C GLY A 43 10.62 6.65 -6.20
N GLN A 44 10.79 5.61 -5.38
CA GLN A 44 12.08 5.07 -4.92
C GLN A 44 12.98 6.11 -4.23
N GLY A 45 12.37 7.13 -3.62
CA GLY A 45 13.09 8.19 -2.92
C GLY A 45 13.70 9.26 -3.82
N GLU A 46 13.40 9.25 -5.12
CA GLU A 46 13.95 10.21 -6.08
C GLU A 46 12.94 11.31 -6.43
N LYS A 47 11.68 10.93 -6.70
CA LYS A 47 10.63 11.88 -7.06
C LYS A 47 9.22 11.41 -6.69
N ALA A 48 8.26 12.30 -6.74
CA ALA A 48 6.84 11.99 -6.63
C ALA A 48 5.99 12.89 -7.51
N ILE A 49 4.88 12.37 -8.01
CA ILE A 49 3.86 13.11 -8.75
C ILE A 49 2.59 13.16 -7.90
N LEU A 50 2.14 14.37 -7.59
CA LEU A 50 0.85 14.62 -6.97
C LEU A 50 -0.14 15.06 -8.05
N ALA A 51 -1.09 14.19 -8.37
CA ALA A 51 -2.23 14.54 -9.20
C ALA A 51 -3.25 15.29 -8.33
N MET A 52 -3.77 16.41 -8.81
CA MET A 52 -4.74 17.23 -8.10
C MET A 52 -5.95 17.54 -8.99
N PRO A 53 -7.19 17.46 -8.47
CA PRO A 53 -8.37 17.90 -9.21
C PRO A 53 -8.23 19.36 -9.63
N GLY A 54 -8.34 19.63 -10.93
CA GLY A 54 -8.40 20.97 -11.50
C GLY A 54 -9.81 21.34 -11.95
N SER A 55 -9.98 22.60 -12.38
CA SER A 55 -11.26 23.12 -12.88
C SER A 55 -11.35 23.13 -14.41
N PHE A 56 -10.26 22.80 -15.10
CA PHE A 56 -10.17 22.89 -16.56
C PHE A 56 -9.69 21.57 -17.14
N ALA A 57 -10.34 21.14 -18.21
CA ALA A 57 -9.94 19.96 -18.96
C ALA A 57 -8.67 20.27 -19.76
N HIS A 58 -7.62 19.47 -19.53
CA HIS A 58 -6.35 19.56 -20.25
C HIS A 58 -6.43 18.94 -21.65
N PHE A 59 -7.46 18.12 -21.91
CA PHE A 59 -7.77 17.59 -23.22
C PHE A 59 -9.29 17.43 -23.40
N THR A 60 -9.78 17.75 -24.60
CA THR A 60 -11.20 17.66 -24.97
C THR A 60 -11.35 16.76 -26.19
N GLU A 61 -12.36 15.88 -26.22
CA GLU A 61 -12.47 14.88 -27.29
C GLU A 61 -12.79 15.51 -28.65
N HIS A 62 -11.87 15.30 -29.59
CA HIS A 62 -12.03 14.51 -30.83
C HIS A 62 -10.62 14.12 -31.33
N GLY A 63 -10.04 13.00 -30.89
CA GLY A 63 -8.82 12.48 -31.55
C GLY A 63 -7.84 11.57 -30.81
N VAL A 64 -7.94 11.37 -29.49
CA VAL A 64 -6.97 10.53 -28.76
C VAL A 64 -7.62 9.23 -28.26
N GLY A 65 -7.71 8.24 -29.15
CA GLY A 65 -8.05 6.86 -28.79
C GLY A 65 -9.53 6.59 -28.47
N ARG A 66 -9.77 5.69 -27.52
CA ARG A 66 -11.10 5.21 -27.08
C ARG A 66 -11.56 5.79 -25.74
N TYR A 67 -10.95 6.89 -25.29
CA TYR A 67 -11.22 7.45 -23.96
C TYR A 67 -12.47 8.34 -23.97
N SER A 68 -13.47 8.01 -23.15
CA SER A 68 -14.63 8.87 -22.90
C SER A 68 -14.41 9.71 -21.65
N GLN A 69 -14.71 11.01 -21.74
CA GLN A 69 -14.57 11.97 -20.64
C GLN A 69 -15.35 11.53 -19.39
N ASP A 70 -14.71 11.64 -18.22
CA ASP A 70 -15.28 11.23 -16.93
C ASP A 70 -15.41 12.39 -15.92
N GLY A 71 -15.01 13.61 -16.30
CA GLY A 71 -15.07 14.81 -15.46
C GLY A 71 -13.94 14.90 -14.43
N MET A 72 -13.06 13.92 -14.35
CA MET A 72 -11.98 13.85 -13.38
C MET A 72 -10.62 13.76 -14.06
N THR A 73 -10.40 12.73 -14.87
CA THR A 73 -9.10 12.37 -15.45
C THR A 73 -8.58 13.49 -16.36
N GLU A 74 -9.45 14.07 -17.19
CA GLU A 74 -9.10 15.20 -18.05
C GLU A 74 -8.81 16.49 -17.29
N ASN A 75 -9.30 16.60 -16.05
CA ASN A 75 -9.17 17.79 -15.22
C ASN A 75 -7.98 17.71 -14.25
N LEU A 76 -7.22 16.60 -14.22
CA LEU A 76 -6.11 16.44 -13.28
C LEU A 76 -4.93 17.35 -13.63
N THR A 77 -4.50 18.16 -12.68
CA THR A 77 -3.23 18.90 -12.74
C THR A 77 -2.14 18.07 -12.07
N LEU A 78 -0.99 17.92 -12.72
CA LEU A 78 0.12 17.11 -12.22
C LEU A 78 1.23 18.01 -11.68
N HIS A 79 1.70 17.71 -10.46
CA HIS A 79 2.81 18.41 -9.83
C HIS A 79 3.91 17.42 -9.49
N GLU A 80 5.11 17.63 -10.05
CA GLU A 80 6.30 16.81 -9.74
C GLU A 80 7.08 17.43 -8.57
N PHE A 81 7.54 16.58 -7.66
CA PHE A 81 8.33 16.94 -6.50
C PHE A 81 9.59 16.07 -6.44
N VAL A 82 10.75 16.70 -6.26
CA VAL A 82 12.06 16.03 -6.08
C VAL A 82 12.58 16.14 -4.65
N GLU A 83 11.78 16.70 -3.75
CA GLU A 83 12.08 16.81 -2.32
C GLU A 83 10.88 16.34 -1.48
N GLN A 84 11.11 15.33 -0.62
CA GLN A 84 10.05 14.76 0.23
C GLN A 84 9.37 15.81 1.12
N ARG A 85 10.14 16.78 1.63
CA ARG A 85 9.61 17.85 2.49
C ARG A 85 8.63 18.74 1.74
N VAL A 86 8.95 19.10 0.49
CA VAL A 86 8.10 19.97 -0.33
C VAL A 86 6.83 19.22 -0.74
N LEU A 87 6.92 17.92 -1.06
CA LEU A 87 5.76 17.05 -1.26
C LEU A 87 4.85 17.05 -0.03
N TYR A 88 5.41 16.87 1.17
CA TYR A 88 4.64 16.88 2.42
C TYR A 88 3.89 18.21 2.65
N GLU A 89 4.56 19.34 2.40
CA GLU A 89 3.94 20.66 2.50
C GLU A 89 2.78 20.83 1.50
N ALA A 90 2.93 20.33 0.27
CA ALA A 90 1.88 20.35 -0.74
C ALA A 90 0.69 19.45 -0.38
N VAL A 91 0.94 18.22 0.07
CA VAL A 91 -0.11 17.29 0.53
C VAL A 91 -0.88 17.90 1.70
N THR A 92 -0.17 18.49 2.68
CA THR A 92 -0.78 19.14 3.84
C THR A 92 -1.66 20.33 3.41
N ARG A 93 -1.18 21.17 2.49
CA ARG A 93 -1.95 22.31 1.95
C ARG A 93 -3.23 21.87 1.25
N HIS A 94 -3.21 20.69 0.62
CA HIS A 94 -4.31 20.16 -0.18
C HIS A 94 -5.01 18.97 0.47
N ILE A 95 -4.93 18.82 1.79
CA ILE A 95 -5.47 17.65 2.50
C ILE A 95 -6.97 17.44 2.25
N ASN A 96 -7.72 18.52 1.99
CA ASN A 96 -9.15 18.46 1.68
C ASN A 96 -9.47 17.67 0.42
N ALA A 97 -8.55 17.57 -0.55
CA ALA A 97 -8.74 16.71 -1.73
C ALA A 97 -8.77 15.22 -1.38
N PHE A 98 -8.27 14.83 -0.20
CA PHE A 98 -8.26 13.45 0.28
C PHE A 98 -9.34 13.17 1.33
N THR A 99 -9.94 14.22 1.92
CA THR A 99 -10.85 14.07 3.07
C THR A 99 -12.25 14.61 2.86
N SER A 100 -12.47 15.44 1.82
CA SER A 100 -13.80 15.98 1.52
C SER A 100 -14.70 14.91 0.91
N GLU A 101 -15.95 14.83 1.35
CA GLU A 101 -16.97 13.91 0.82
C GLU A 101 -17.27 14.15 -0.67
N ALA A 102 -17.08 15.38 -1.15
CA ALA A 102 -17.29 15.74 -2.56
C ALA A 102 -16.09 15.38 -3.46
N SER A 103 -15.00 14.87 -2.88
CA SER A 103 -13.76 14.59 -3.62
C SER A 103 -13.50 13.08 -3.74
N SER A 104 -12.96 12.67 -4.89
CA SER A 104 -12.56 11.29 -5.15
C SER A 104 -11.14 11.01 -4.64
N GLY A 105 -10.90 11.23 -3.33
CA GLY A 105 -9.55 11.19 -2.73
C GLY A 105 -8.76 9.90 -2.99
N CYS A 106 -9.43 8.74 -2.95
CA CYS A 106 -8.81 7.45 -3.29
C CYS A 106 -8.35 7.38 -4.75
N VAL A 107 -9.14 7.93 -5.67
CA VAL A 107 -8.82 7.93 -7.10
C VAL A 107 -7.68 8.92 -7.38
N VAL A 108 -7.69 10.09 -6.75
CA VAL A 108 -6.59 11.07 -6.80
C VAL A 108 -5.28 10.46 -6.30
N LEU A 109 -5.32 9.74 -5.17
CA LEU A 109 -4.16 9.04 -4.63
C LEU A 109 -3.67 7.94 -5.58
N LEU A 110 -4.58 7.17 -6.19
CA LEU A 110 -4.22 6.13 -7.14
C LEU A 110 -3.52 6.71 -8.39
N TYR A 111 -4.05 7.80 -8.97
CA TYR A 111 -3.38 8.50 -10.07
C TYR A 111 -1.99 8.99 -9.67
N SER A 112 -1.89 9.65 -8.51
CA SER A 112 -0.62 10.13 -7.97
C SER A 112 0.39 8.98 -7.83
N LEU A 113 -0.05 7.84 -7.30
CA LEU A 113 0.78 6.65 -7.08
C LEU A 113 1.27 6.03 -8.41
N VAL A 114 0.36 5.81 -9.35
CA VAL A 114 0.66 5.21 -10.66
C VAL A 114 1.61 6.10 -11.46
N LEU A 115 1.35 7.40 -11.50
CA LEU A 115 2.20 8.36 -12.20
C LEU A 115 3.57 8.51 -11.53
N THR A 116 3.62 8.47 -10.19
CA THR A 116 4.88 8.50 -9.43
C THR A 116 5.77 7.31 -9.77
N ARG A 117 5.23 6.08 -9.76
CA ARG A 117 6.01 4.89 -10.12
C ARG A 117 6.34 4.88 -11.62
N GLY A 118 5.42 5.33 -12.45
CA GLY A 118 5.47 5.28 -13.91
C GLY A 118 4.88 4.00 -14.48
N VAL A 119 4.14 4.10 -15.60
CA VAL A 119 3.40 2.96 -16.19
C VAL A 119 4.34 1.85 -16.66
N GLU A 120 5.42 2.20 -17.35
CA GLU A 120 6.43 1.22 -17.84
C GLU A 120 7.12 0.50 -16.68
N ASN A 121 7.40 1.25 -15.61
CA ASN A 121 8.00 0.73 -14.38
C ASN A 121 7.05 -0.22 -13.63
N ILE A 122 5.76 0.08 -13.60
CA ILE A 122 4.72 -0.82 -13.06
C ILE A 122 4.69 -2.10 -13.90
N GLN A 123 4.64 -2.00 -15.23
CA GLN A 123 4.68 -3.16 -16.11
C GLN A 123 5.94 -4.02 -15.90
N GLY A 124 7.09 -3.38 -15.64
CA GLY A 124 8.34 -4.07 -15.31
C GLY A 124 8.38 -4.72 -13.91
N ASP A 125 7.61 -4.20 -12.95
CA ASP A 125 7.47 -4.80 -11.62
C ASP A 125 6.59 -6.07 -11.65
N MET A 126 5.60 -6.10 -12.54
CA MET A 126 4.63 -7.18 -12.69
C MET A 126 5.25 -8.44 -13.32
N ASP A 127 4.61 -9.59 -13.09
CA ASP A 127 4.98 -10.82 -13.78
C ASP A 127 4.60 -10.80 -15.27
N PRO A 128 5.31 -11.54 -16.13
CA PRO A 128 4.96 -11.67 -17.55
C PRO A 128 3.53 -12.18 -17.73
N GLY A 129 2.78 -11.56 -18.66
CA GLY A 129 1.35 -11.86 -18.86
C GLY A 129 0.45 -11.28 -17.78
N GLY A 130 0.97 -10.36 -16.96
CA GLY A 130 0.25 -9.68 -15.89
C GLY A 130 -1.06 -9.01 -16.34
N GLY A 131 -1.99 -8.91 -15.40
CA GLY A 131 -3.33 -8.37 -15.62
C GLY A 131 -3.39 -6.84 -15.62
N HIS A 132 -4.61 -6.32 -15.63
CA HIS A 132 -4.87 -4.90 -15.45
C HIS A 132 -4.81 -4.53 -13.95
N LEU A 133 -4.41 -3.29 -13.65
CA LEU A 133 -4.38 -2.78 -12.28
C LEU A 133 -5.75 -2.83 -11.60
N ILE A 134 -6.81 -2.64 -12.38
CA ILE A 134 -8.20 -2.91 -11.99
C ILE A 134 -8.66 -4.14 -12.75
N ASN A 135 -9.11 -5.17 -12.04
CA ASN A 135 -9.55 -6.42 -12.67
C ASN A 135 -10.91 -6.28 -13.36
N SER A 136 -11.32 -7.31 -14.09
CA SER A 136 -12.57 -7.32 -14.87
C SER A 136 -13.84 -7.09 -14.06
N HIS A 137 -13.79 -7.26 -12.74
CA HIS A 137 -14.91 -7.06 -11.81
C HIS A 137 -14.85 -5.69 -11.11
N GLY A 138 -13.89 -4.83 -11.47
CA GLY A 138 -13.73 -3.50 -10.88
C GLY A 138 -12.97 -3.48 -9.55
N TYR A 139 -12.39 -4.60 -9.11
CA TYR A 139 -11.57 -4.63 -7.89
C TYR A 139 -10.11 -4.27 -8.18
N SER A 140 -9.44 -3.75 -7.15
CA SER A 140 -7.99 -3.58 -7.20
C SER A 140 -7.29 -4.94 -7.35
N SER A 141 -6.29 -4.96 -8.21
CA SER A 141 -5.33 -6.06 -8.31
C SER A 141 -4.40 -6.10 -7.09
N GLN A 142 -3.72 -7.23 -6.90
CA GLN A 142 -2.72 -7.40 -5.85
C GLN A 142 -1.52 -6.45 -6.06
N GLU A 143 -1.23 -6.12 -7.32
CA GLU A 143 -0.21 -5.20 -7.76
C GLU A 143 -0.42 -3.79 -7.19
N ILE A 144 -1.66 -3.26 -7.22
CA ILE A 144 -1.97 -1.96 -6.58
C ILE A 144 -1.70 -2.04 -5.07
N VAL A 145 -2.10 -3.13 -4.42
CA VAL A 145 -1.92 -3.30 -2.97
C VAL A 145 -0.43 -3.37 -2.64
N ASN A 146 0.34 -4.14 -3.39
CA ASN A 146 1.78 -4.24 -3.20
C ASN A 146 2.50 -2.94 -3.54
N LEU A 147 2.01 -2.17 -4.53
CA LEU A 147 2.52 -0.84 -4.84
C LEU A 147 2.32 0.13 -3.67
N LEU A 148 1.15 0.13 -3.04
CA LEU A 148 0.87 0.93 -1.84
C LEU A 148 1.76 0.54 -0.66
N LEU A 149 1.96 -0.76 -0.44
CA LEU A 149 2.72 -1.27 0.71
C LEU A 149 4.24 -1.12 0.54
N THR A 150 4.74 -1.37 -0.66
CA THR A 150 6.16 -1.59 -0.93
C THR A 150 6.80 -0.57 -1.88
N GLY A 151 5.98 0.23 -2.57
CA GLY A 151 6.43 1.12 -3.64
C GLY A 151 6.72 0.41 -4.96
N ARG A 152 6.44 -0.89 -5.07
CA ARG A 152 6.59 -1.68 -6.30
C ARG A 152 5.36 -2.55 -6.55
N ALA A 153 4.95 -2.62 -7.81
CA ALA A 153 3.74 -3.34 -8.23
C ALA A 153 4.01 -4.85 -8.42
N PHE A 154 4.60 -5.51 -7.42
CA PHE A 154 4.85 -6.95 -7.47
C PHE A 154 3.53 -7.71 -7.58
N THR A 155 3.47 -8.72 -8.45
CA THR A 155 2.29 -9.57 -8.60
C THR A 155 2.09 -10.47 -7.39
N ASN A 156 3.16 -10.95 -6.76
CA ASN A 156 3.08 -11.94 -5.69
C ASN A 156 3.38 -11.39 -4.30
N THR A 157 2.88 -12.11 -3.30
CA THR A 157 3.05 -11.76 -1.87
C THR A 157 4.08 -12.64 -1.15
N PHE A 158 4.69 -13.63 -1.83
CA PHE A 158 5.78 -14.45 -1.28
C PHE A 158 7.10 -13.67 -1.20
N ASN A 159 8.13 -14.25 -0.59
CA ASN A 159 9.44 -13.59 -0.44
C ASN A 159 10.32 -13.79 -1.69
N GLY A 160 10.97 -12.72 -2.16
CA GLY A 160 11.98 -12.78 -3.21
C GLY A 160 11.40 -13.20 -4.56
N GLU A 161 12.19 -13.88 -5.37
CA GLU A 161 11.79 -14.35 -6.70
C GLU A 161 11.72 -15.87 -6.73
N HIS A 162 10.74 -16.41 -7.45
CA HIS A 162 10.66 -17.83 -7.79
C HIS A 162 10.93 -18.01 -9.27
N ARG A 163 11.85 -18.91 -9.61
CA ARG A 163 12.18 -19.25 -11.01
C ARG A 163 11.50 -20.57 -11.36
N LEU A 164 10.65 -20.54 -12.37
CA LEU A 164 9.95 -21.69 -12.92
C LEU A 164 10.55 -22.04 -14.28
N GLY A 165 10.68 -23.32 -14.58
CA GLY A 165 11.28 -23.82 -15.82
C GLY A 165 12.64 -24.47 -15.60
N ASN A 166 12.94 -25.47 -16.43
CA ASN A 166 14.15 -26.29 -16.30
C ASN A 166 15.27 -25.85 -17.26
N THR A 167 14.97 -24.97 -18.21
CA THR A 167 15.94 -24.44 -19.18
C THR A 167 15.93 -22.92 -19.20
N PRO A 168 17.04 -22.26 -19.60
CA PRO A 168 17.11 -20.80 -19.68
C PRO A 168 16.05 -20.19 -20.62
N GLU A 169 15.72 -20.85 -21.74
CA GLU A 169 14.72 -20.32 -22.68
C GLU A 169 13.28 -20.44 -22.16
N GLN A 170 13.03 -21.30 -21.18
CA GLN A 170 11.72 -21.51 -20.55
C GLN A 170 11.65 -20.93 -19.13
N THR A 171 12.68 -20.21 -18.68
CA THR A 171 12.73 -19.69 -17.32
C THR A 171 11.77 -18.51 -17.18
N MET A 172 10.67 -18.71 -16.46
CA MET A 172 9.77 -17.66 -16.02
C MET A 172 10.13 -17.25 -14.58
N VAL A 173 10.36 -15.97 -14.37
CA VAL A 173 10.64 -15.42 -13.04
C VAL A 173 9.35 -14.80 -12.50
N LEU A 174 8.85 -15.36 -11.40
CA LEU A 174 7.76 -14.80 -10.62
C LEU A 174 8.33 -13.92 -9.51
N ARG A 175 7.92 -12.65 -9.48
CA ARG A 175 8.43 -11.63 -8.56
C ARG A 175 7.53 -11.49 -7.35
N GLY A 176 8.12 -11.66 -6.17
CA GLY A 176 7.51 -11.40 -4.88
C GLY A 176 8.21 -10.27 -4.15
N ILE A 177 7.87 -10.13 -2.87
CA ILE A 177 8.32 -9.04 -2.02
C ILE A 177 9.79 -9.21 -1.67
N THR A 178 10.62 -8.23 -2.02
CA THR A 178 12.08 -8.34 -1.90
C THR A 178 12.61 -8.07 -0.49
N GLN A 179 11.88 -7.31 0.32
CA GLN A 179 12.34 -6.88 1.65
C GLN A 179 11.20 -6.86 2.68
N LYS A 180 11.56 -6.92 3.96
CA LYS A 180 10.61 -6.81 5.07
C LYS A 180 9.84 -5.49 4.99
N GLY A 181 8.51 -5.59 4.90
CA GLY A 181 7.62 -4.45 4.83
C GLY A 181 7.47 -3.74 6.17
N GLU A 182 7.16 -2.45 6.10
CA GLU A 182 6.84 -1.66 7.30
C GLU A 182 5.45 -1.96 7.83
N ILE A 183 4.52 -2.14 6.90
CA ILE A 183 3.13 -2.57 7.10
C ILE A 183 3.00 -3.94 6.46
N GLY A 184 2.29 -4.83 7.14
CA GLY A 184 2.10 -6.19 6.71
C GLY A 184 0.85 -6.40 5.87
N LEU A 185 0.73 -7.60 5.32
CA LEU A 185 -0.48 -8.09 4.66
C LEU A 185 -0.81 -9.45 5.28
N LEU A 186 -2.08 -9.63 5.61
CA LEU A 186 -2.69 -10.93 5.91
C LEU A 186 -3.81 -11.15 4.91
N SER A 187 -4.01 -12.40 4.48
CA SER A 187 -5.02 -12.70 3.47
C SER A 187 -5.79 -13.96 3.80
N LEU A 188 -7.11 -13.88 3.75
CA LEU A 188 -7.98 -15.05 3.88
C LEU A 188 -7.76 -16.05 2.74
N PHE A 189 -7.34 -15.58 1.56
CA PHE A 189 -6.96 -16.45 0.45
C PHE A 189 -5.71 -17.30 0.75
N GLU A 190 -4.84 -16.88 1.69
CA GLU A 190 -3.77 -17.75 2.18
C GLU A 190 -4.31 -18.88 3.04
N HIS A 191 -5.36 -18.60 3.84
CA HIS A 191 -6.04 -19.62 4.63
C HIS A 191 -6.75 -20.65 3.72
N TYR A 192 -7.36 -20.20 2.63
CA TYR A 192 -7.96 -21.05 1.60
C TYR A 192 -6.93 -21.75 0.68
N ASP A 193 -5.64 -21.65 0.99
CA ASP A 193 -4.54 -22.22 0.19
C ASP A 193 -4.50 -21.74 -1.29
N CYS A 194 -5.10 -20.60 -1.60
CA CYS A 194 -5.05 -20.03 -2.96
C CYS A 194 -3.66 -19.48 -3.30
N TYR A 195 -2.97 -18.86 -2.33
CA TYR A 195 -1.58 -18.42 -2.46
C TYR A 195 -0.90 -18.34 -1.08
N LYS A 196 0.41 -18.05 -1.04
CA LYS A 196 1.16 -17.88 0.22
C LYS A 196 1.65 -16.45 0.39
N VAL A 197 1.40 -15.87 1.55
CA VAL A 197 1.99 -14.60 1.95
C VAL A 197 3.35 -14.88 2.59
N GLY A 198 4.38 -14.17 2.15
CA GLY A 198 5.75 -14.29 2.64
C GLY A 198 5.95 -13.67 4.03
N THR A 199 7.06 -14.02 4.70
CA THR A 199 7.40 -13.39 6.00
C THR A 199 7.70 -11.90 5.86
N HIS A 200 8.10 -11.44 4.68
CA HIS A 200 8.30 -10.02 4.41
C HIS A 200 7.02 -9.19 4.62
N LEU A 201 5.83 -9.79 4.47
CA LEU A 201 4.55 -9.14 4.76
C LEU A 201 3.86 -9.67 6.03
N LYS A 202 4.06 -10.94 6.42
CA LYS A 202 3.42 -11.49 7.63
C LYS A 202 4.01 -10.96 8.92
N THR A 203 5.32 -10.73 8.94
CA THR A 203 6.04 -10.16 10.08
C THR A 203 6.56 -8.79 9.69
N PRO A 204 5.73 -7.74 9.68
CA PRO A 204 6.16 -6.38 9.32
C PRO A 204 7.06 -5.76 10.39
N GLN A 205 7.64 -4.58 10.09
CA GLN A 205 8.41 -3.81 11.06
C GLN A 205 7.52 -3.22 12.17
N TYR A 206 6.37 -2.69 11.79
CA TYR A 206 5.39 -2.14 12.72
C TYR A 206 4.22 -3.11 12.88
N PRO A 207 3.59 -3.20 14.05
CA PRO A 207 2.45 -4.07 14.30
C PRO A 207 1.17 -3.53 13.62
N LEU A 208 1.22 -3.41 12.29
CA LEU A 208 0.20 -2.90 11.40
C LEU A 208 0.07 -3.88 10.23
N TRP A 209 -1.14 -4.33 9.95
CA TRP A 209 -1.44 -5.20 8.83
C TRP A 209 -2.66 -4.68 8.08
N VAL A 210 -2.57 -4.71 6.76
CA VAL A 210 -3.75 -4.75 5.91
C VAL A 210 -4.23 -6.20 5.90
N VAL A 211 -5.53 -6.42 6.07
CA VAL A 211 -6.17 -7.73 6.05
C VAL A 211 -7.10 -7.80 4.85
N CYS A 212 -6.79 -8.69 3.91
CA CYS A 212 -7.61 -9.01 2.76
C CYS A 212 -8.61 -10.11 3.14
N CYS A 213 -9.89 -9.76 3.20
CA CYS A 213 -11.01 -10.66 3.46
C CYS A 213 -11.93 -10.64 2.24
N GLU A 214 -11.63 -11.48 1.26
CA GLU A 214 -12.40 -11.61 0.02
C GLU A 214 -12.47 -10.29 -0.77
N SER A 215 -13.64 -9.64 -0.82
CA SER A 215 -13.87 -8.38 -1.52
C SER A 215 -13.49 -7.13 -0.71
N HIS A 216 -13.13 -7.29 0.57
CA HIS A 216 -12.89 -6.17 1.48
C HIS A 216 -11.50 -6.18 2.09
N TYR A 217 -10.95 -4.97 2.26
CA TYR A 217 -9.74 -4.74 3.01
C TYR A 217 -10.06 -4.08 4.35
N SER A 218 -9.36 -4.51 5.40
CA SER A 218 -9.44 -3.91 6.73
C SER A 218 -8.04 -3.71 7.32
N CYS A 219 -7.94 -2.98 8.42
CA CYS A 219 -6.67 -2.75 9.11
C CYS A 219 -6.68 -3.47 10.47
N LEU A 220 -5.63 -4.24 10.74
CA LEU A 220 -5.35 -4.84 12.04
C LEU A 220 -4.09 -4.20 12.62
N PHE A 221 -4.11 -3.84 13.90
CA PHE A 221 -2.94 -3.29 14.56
C PHE A 221 -2.85 -3.70 16.02
N SER A 222 -1.64 -3.62 16.58
CA SER A 222 -1.39 -3.88 18.00
C SER A 222 -0.47 -2.80 18.59
N ARG A 223 -0.59 -2.56 19.90
CA ARG A 223 0.38 -1.75 20.66
C ARG A 223 1.60 -2.57 21.11
N ASP A 224 1.44 -3.88 21.15
CA ASP A 224 2.51 -4.81 21.49
C ASP A 224 3.35 -5.06 20.24
N THR A 225 4.59 -4.59 20.23
CA THR A 225 5.50 -4.79 19.10
C THR A 225 6.02 -6.22 19.00
N SER A 226 5.95 -7.02 20.09
CA SER A 226 6.45 -8.40 20.05
C SER A 226 5.63 -9.32 19.15
N VAL A 227 4.40 -8.93 18.80
CA VAL A 227 3.57 -9.72 17.86
C VAL A 227 4.12 -9.73 16.43
N THR A 228 5.11 -8.88 16.12
CA THR A 228 5.82 -8.89 14.84
C THR A 228 7.10 -9.76 14.85
N ALA A 229 7.48 -10.32 16.01
CA ALA A 229 8.64 -11.18 16.12
C ALA A 229 8.39 -12.51 15.39
N ASP A 230 9.39 -12.99 14.65
CA ASP A 230 9.30 -14.26 13.93
C ASP A 230 9.22 -15.42 14.94
N THR A 231 8.02 -15.95 15.14
CA THR A 231 7.72 -17.04 16.08
C THR A 231 8.38 -18.37 15.69
N ARG A 232 8.95 -18.50 14.48
CA ARG A 232 9.68 -19.71 14.06
C ARG A 232 10.99 -19.94 14.81
N ARG A 233 11.47 -18.95 15.57
CA ARG A 233 12.68 -19.09 16.41
C ARG A 233 12.41 -19.73 17.78
N TYR A 234 11.16 -20.00 18.14
CA TYR A 234 10.83 -20.69 19.37
C TYR A 234 10.33 -22.10 19.04
N PRO A 235 10.97 -23.19 19.54
CA PRO A 235 10.30 -24.47 19.60
C PRO A 235 8.98 -24.29 20.38
N PRO A 236 7.94 -25.08 20.12
CA PRO A 236 6.65 -24.93 20.79
C PRO A 236 6.84 -25.09 22.31
N SER A 237 7.02 -23.97 23.02
CA SER A 237 6.97 -23.94 24.46
C SER A 237 5.52 -24.16 24.84
N THR A 238 5.28 -25.16 25.67
CA THR A 238 3.99 -25.64 26.19
C THR A 238 3.22 -24.63 27.05
N SER A 239 3.44 -23.32 26.87
CA SER A 239 2.74 -22.26 27.59
C SER A 239 1.84 -21.47 26.65
N THR A 240 0.55 -21.73 26.79
CA THR A 240 -0.59 -21.01 26.20
C THR A 240 -0.48 -19.50 26.47
N THR A 241 -0.01 -18.73 25.48
CA THR A 241 -0.10 -17.26 25.55
C THR A 241 -0.23 -16.65 24.15
N THR A 242 -1.41 -16.09 23.91
CA THR A 242 -1.84 -14.99 23.00
C THR A 242 -1.37 -14.90 21.53
N THR A 243 -0.17 -15.32 21.14
CA THR A 243 0.30 -15.26 19.74
C THR A 243 -0.16 -16.44 18.88
N ASP A 244 -0.56 -17.55 19.50
CA ASP A 244 -1.14 -18.72 18.84
C ASP A 244 -2.59 -18.48 18.34
N TRP A 245 -3.21 -17.36 18.76
CA TRP A 245 -4.61 -17.08 18.45
C TRP A 245 -4.86 -16.67 16.98
N LEU A 246 -4.03 -15.82 16.38
CA LEU A 246 -4.19 -15.39 14.98
C LEU A 246 -4.02 -16.58 14.02
N TYR A 247 -3.08 -17.48 14.31
CA TYR A 247 -2.85 -18.71 13.54
C TYR A 247 -3.99 -19.72 13.71
N ARG A 248 -4.53 -19.86 14.94
CA ARG A 248 -5.64 -20.80 15.21
C ARG A 248 -6.99 -20.32 14.70
N ARG A 249 -7.27 -19.02 14.71
CA ARG A 249 -8.58 -18.51 14.27
C ARG A 249 -8.74 -18.51 12.75
N MET A 250 -7.64 -18.36 12.00
CA MET A 250 -7.68 -18.64 10.57
C MET A 250 -7.90 -20.13 10.31
N ARG A 251 -7.31 -21.04 11.08
CA ARG A 251 -7.46 -22.50 10.84
C ARG A 251 -8.82 -23.12 11.16
N TYR A 252 -9.72 -22.41 11.85
CA TYR A 252 -10.98 -22.96 12.37
C TYR A 252 -12.18 -22.00 12.24
N ALA A 253 -12.20 -21.17 11.18
CA ALA A 253 -13.39 -20.40 10.80
C ALA A 253 -13.93 -20.93 9.46
#